data_AF-A0AB34TAM3-F1
#
_entry.id   AF-A0AB34TAM3-F1
#
_cell.length_a   1.000
_cell.length_b   1.000
_cell.length_c   1.000
_cell.angle_alpha   90.00
_cell.angle_beta   90.00
_cell.angle_gamma   90.00
#
_symmetry.space_group_name_H-M   'P 1'
#
loop_
_entity.id
_entity.type
_entity.pdbx_description
1 polymer ?
#
loop_
_entity_poly.entity_id
_entity_poly.type
_entity_poly.pdbx_seq_one_letter_code
_entity_poly.pdbx_strand_id
1 'polypeptide(L)'
;MDCGEFDNIHPVDKRTLGMRLGDTALHDVYGLQIPCASPELVDLQVSEGGGEMVVTFNHAQGLHWHGTTPDTMRAIADIAESTERKAGESGFEIAASADSEFVPAHARIEPRDDLGSDMRVVHLLSPEVPKPTHARYAWRSWGPAPLFNGDGLPAFPFTR
;
A
#
# COMPACT_ATOMS: atom_id res chain seq x y z
N MET A 1 6.91 -6.16 -4.47
CA MET A 1 5.87 -7.03 -5.07
C MET A 1 5.53 -8.10 -4.05
N ASP A 2 4.25 -8.41 -3.88
CA ASP A 2 3.69 -9.17 -2.75
C ASP A 2 3.92 -10.69 -2.81
N CYS A 3 4.07 -11.28 -4.00
CA CYS A 3 4.30 -12.72 -4.15
C CYS A 3 5.79 -13.12 -4.28
N GLY A 4 6.73 -12.19 -4.05
CA GLY A 4 8.17 -12.43 -4.21
C GLY A 4 8.84 -13.10 -3.00
N GLU A 5 10.05 -13.60 -3.16
CA GLU A 5 10.91 -14.00 -2.03
C GLU A 5 12.25 -13.24 -2.11
N PHE A 6 12.87 -12.96 -0.96
CA PHE A 6 14.08 -12.13 -0.88
C PHE A 6 15.24 -12.65 -1.76
N ASP A 7 15.43 -13.96 -1.79
CA ASP A 7 16.53 -14.65 -2.47
C ASP A 7 16.12 -15.29 -3.79
N ASN A 8 14.90 -15.01 -4.28
CA ASN A 8 14.36 -15.64 -5.48
C ASN A 8 13.71 -14.61 -6.42
N ILE A 9 14.41 -14.31 -7.51
CA ILE A 9 13.89 -13.45 -8.59
C ILE A 9 12.77 -14.12 -9.40
N HIS A 10 12.52 -15.42 -9.19
CA HIS A 10 11.48 -16.19 -9.88
C HIS A 10 10.41 -16.66 -8.88
N PRO A 11 9.42 -15.81 -8.54
CA PRO A 11 8.46 -16.09 -7.47
C PRO A 11 7.87 -17.49 -7.58
N VAL A 12 7.84 -18.22 -6.47
CA VAL A 12 7.30 -19.60 -6.47
C VAL A 12 5.80 -19.58 -6.73
N ASP A 13 5.11 -18.58 -6.19
CA ASP A 13 3.68 -18.38 -6.37
C ASP A 13 3.33 -17.72 -7.73
N LYS A 14 3.57 -18.48 -8.80
CA LYS A 14 3.13 -18.12 -10.16
C LYS A 14 1.63 -18.22 -10.34
N ARG A 15 0.98 -18.97 -9.44
CA ARG A 15 -0.46 -19.20 -9.47
C ARG A 15 -1.14 -17.85 -9.25
N THR A 16 -0.89 -17.19 -8.12
CA THR A 16 -1.53 -15.91 -7.74
C THR A 16 -1.43 -14.86 -8.84
N LEU A 17 -0.23 -14.67 -9.40
CA LEU A 17 -0.02 -13.75 -10.52
C LEU A 17 -0.81 -14.16 -11.77
N GLY A 18 -0.88 -15.45 -12.07
CA GLY A 18 -1.64 -16.00 -13.19
C GLY A 18 -3.15 -15.76 -13.08
N MET A 19 -3.76 -15.92 -11.90
CA MET A 19 -5.18 -15.59 -11.75
C MET A 19 -5.43 -14.10 -11.83
N ARG A 20 -4.60 -13.25 -11.22
CA ARG A 20 -4.79 -11.78 -11.33
C ARG A 20 -4.78 -11.32 -12.78
N LEU A 21 -3.86 -11.86 -13.59
CA LEU A 21 -3.84 -11.62 -15.04
C LEU A 21 -5.11 -12.13 -15.73
N GLY A 22 -5.60 -13.31 -15.35
CA GLY A 22 -6.85 -13.87 -15.84
C GLY A 22 -8.06 -13.00 -15.49
N ASP A 23 -8.14 -12.52 -14.25
CA ASP A 23 -9.23 -11.67 -13.75
C ASP A 23 -9.25 -10.32 -14.49
N THR A 24 -8.08 -9.71 -14.72
CA THR A 24 -7.95 -8.52 -15.58
C THR A 24 -8.48 -8.80 -16.99
N ALA A 25 -8.12 -9.93 -17.61
CA ALA A 25 -8.61 -10.27 -18.95
C ALA A 25 -10.14 -10.49 -18.96
N LEU A 26 -10.68 -11.17 -17.95
CA LEU A 26 -12.12 -11.38 -17.79
C LEU A 26 -12.88 -10.05 -17.63
N HIS A 27 -12.30 -9.10 -16.92
CA HIS A 27 -12.84 -7.75 -16.78
C HIS A 27 -12.76 -6.96 -18.10
N ASP A 28 -11.55 -6.74 -18.61
CA ASP A 28 -11.29 -5.77 -19.70
C ASP A 28 -11.72 -6.29 -21.07
N VAL A 29 -11.58 -7.60 -21.32
CA VAL A 29 -11.83 -8.21 -22.64
C VAL A 29 -13.21 -8.85 -22.71
N TYR A 30 -13.62 -9.53 -21.64
CA TYR A 30 -14.89 -10.27 -21.61
C TYR A 30 -16.03 -9.49 -20.94
N GLY A 31 -15.75 -8.30 -20.38
CA GLY A 31 -16.76 -7.43 -19.78
C GLY A 31 -17.39 -7.96 -18.50
N LEU A 32 -16.76 -8.95 -17.85
CA LEU A 32 -17.24 -9.52 -16.60
C LEU A 32 -16.97 -8.55 -15.44
N GLN A 33 -17.90 -8.50 -14.49
CA GLN A 33 -17.76 -7.68 -13.29
C GLN A 33 -16.94 -8.44 -12.25
N ILE A 34 -15.63 -8.55 -12.48
CA ILE A 34 -14.68 -9.19 -11.58
C ILE A 34 -13.78 -8.09 -10.98
N PRO A 35 -13.63 -8.03 -9.64
CA PRO A 35 -12.69 -7.11 -9.02
C PRO A 35 -11.25 -7.43 -9.46
N CYS A 36 -10.61 -6.49 -10.13
CA CYS A 36 -9.22 -6.62 -10.59
C CYS A 36 -8.40 -5.33 -10.38
N ALA A 37 -8.97 -4.32 -9.74
CA ALA A 37 -8.33 -3.04 -9.50
C ALA A 37 -7.63 -3.00 -8.13
N SER A 38 -6.32 -2.77 -8.15
CA SER A 38 -5.50 -2.57 -6.95
C SER A 38 -5.65 -1.14 -6.40
N PRO A 39 -5.35 -0.89 -5.11
CA PRO A 39 -5.27 0.46 -4.60
C PRO A 39 -4.30 1.33 -5.41
N GLU A 40 -4.78 2.49 -5.86
CA GLU A 40 -4.04 3.43 -6.70
C GLU A 40 -3.95 4.79 -6.06
N LEU A 41 -2.75 5.39 -6.08
CA LEU A 41 -2.54 6.75 -5.59
C LEU A 41 -3.31 7.77 -6.43
N VAL A 42 -4.21 8.52 -5.79
CA VAL A 42 -4.95 9.64 -6.39
C VAL A 42 -4.30 10.96 -6.06
N ASP A 43 -3.92 11.13 -4.79
CA ASP A 43 -3.49 12.41 -4.27
C ASP A 43 -2.54 12.26 -3.08
N LEU A 44 -1.66 13.23 -2.92
CA LEU A 44 -0.66 13.28 -1.87
C LEU A 44 -0.41 14.74 -1.49
N GLN A 45 -0.71 15.07 -0.23
CA GLN A 45 -0.68 16.43 0.29
C GLN A 45 -0.11 16.48 1.71
N VAL A 46 0.28 17.67 2.14
CA VAL A 46 0.64 17.92 3.56
C VAL A 46 -0.65 18.21 4.33
N SER A 47 -0.80 17.67 5.54
CA SER A 47 -1.96 17.97 6.38
C SER A 47 -2.05 19.46 6.73
N GLU A 48 -3.26 19.97 6.98
CA GLU A 48 -3.48 21.40 7.30
C GLU A 48 -2.69 21.87 8.54
N GLY A 49 -2.43 20.98 9.49
CA GLY A 49 -1.60 21.25 10.68
C GLY A 49 -0.09 21.23 10.42
N GLY A 50 0.34 20.77 9.24
CA GLY A 50 1.73 20.50 8.91
C GLY A 50 2.28 19.25 9.62
N GLY A 51 3.40 18.74 9.12
CA GLY A 51 4.15 17.64 9.76
C GLY A 51 3.64 16.23 9.50
N GLU A 52 2.46 16.08 8.92
CA GLU A 52 1.97 14.81 8.38
C GLU A 52 1.74 14.92 6.87
N MET A 53 1.87 13.80 6.17
CA MET A 53 1.38 13.68 4.80
C MET A 53 0.09 12.88 4.77
N VAL A 54 -0.83 13.30 3.92
CA VAL A 54 -2.11 12.66 3.67
C VAL A 54 -2.05 12.06 2.27
N VAL A 55 -2.25 10.75 2.18
CA VAL A 55 -2.20 9.99 0.94
C VAL A 55 -3.58 9.42 0.67
N THR A 56 -4.12 9.72 -0.50
CA THR A 56 -5.46 9.27 -0.91
C THR A 56 -5.33 8.20 -1.98
N PHE A 57 -6.00 7.08 -1.75
CA PHE A 57 -6.06 5.94 -2.67
C PHE A 57 -7.46 5.79 -3.26
N ASN A 58 -7.57 5.42 -4.53
CA ASN A 58 -8.78 4.85 -5.14
C ASN A 58 -8.71 3.32 -5.12
N HIS A 59 -9.81 2.64 -5.45
CA HIS A 59 -9.91 1.17 -5.43
C HIS A 59 -9.48 0.56 -4.08
N ALA A 60 -9.75 1.33 -3.01
CA ALA A 60 -9.27 1.09 -1.67
C ALA A 60 -10.43 0.70 -0.73
N GLN A 61 -11.56 0.25 -1.26
CA GLN A 61 -12.61 -0.30 -0.42
C GLN A 61 -12.05 -1.47 0.40
N GLY A 62 -12.23 -1.43 1.72
CA GLY A 62 -11.68 -2.45 2.62
C GLY A 62 -10.15 -2.38 2.78
N LEU A 63 -9.54 -1.20 2.57
CA LEU A 63 -8.10 -1.01 2.75
C LEU A 63 -7.64 -1.47 4.14
N HIS A 64 -6.66 -2.35 4.18
CA HIS A 64 -6.12 -2.94 5.41
C HIS A 64 -4.65 -3.29 5.26
N TRP A 65 -4.02 -3.60 6.40
CA TRP A 65 -2.66 -4.11 6.43
C TRP A 65 -2.66 -5.64 6.38
N HIS A 66 -1.97 -6.22 5.41
CA HIS A 66 -1.79 -7.64 5.25
C HIS A 66 -0.32 -8.02 5.20
N GLY A 67 0.11 -8.86 6.15
CA GLY A 67 1.52 -9.20 6.31
C GLY A 67 2.42 -8.01 6.58
N THR A 68 3.72 -8.23 6.42
CA THR A 68 4.74 -7.17 6.45
C THR A 68 5.60 -7.32 5.21
N THR A 69 6.29 -8.46 5.07
CA THR A 69 7.05 -8.82 3.86
C THR A 69 6.33 -9.93 3.08
N PRO A 70 6.59 -10.09 1.78
CA PRO A 70 6.01 -11.15 0.95
C PRO A 70 6.04 -12.56 1.58
N ASP A 71 7.15 -12.89 2.22
CA ASP A 71 7.40 -14.14 2.94
C ASP A 71 6.60 -14.27 4.25
N THR A 72 6.27 -13.16 4.92
CA THR A 72 5.38 -13.18 6.09
C THR A 72 3.90 -13.10 5.72
N MET A 73 3.54 -12.62 4.51
CA MET A 73 2.15 -12.61 4.02
C MET A 73 1.56 -14.03 3.93
N ARG A 74 2.38 -15.06 3.68
CA ARG A 74 1.93 -16.47 3.64
C ARG A 74 1.62 -17.07 5.01
N ALA A 75 2.03 -16.42 6.10
CA ALA A 75 2.04 -17.00 7.44
C ALA A 75 0.98 -16.44 8.40
N ILE A 76 0.17 -15.46 7.99
CA ILE A 76 -0.67 -14.70 8.92
C ILE A 76 -2.16 -14.96 8.67
N ALA A 77 -2.74 -15.78 9.54
CA ALA A 77 -4.19 -15.96 9.64
C ALA A 77 -4.85 -15.04 10.70
N ASP A 78 -4.09 -14.48 11.65
CA ASP A 78 -4.67 -13.77 12.81
C ASP A 78 -3.74 -12.64 13.32
N ILE A 79 -3.60 -11.53 12.58
CA ILE A 79 -3.14 -10.27 13.19
C ILE A 79 -4.39 -9.41 13.41
N ALA A 80 -4.60 -8.99 14.66
CA ALA A 80 -5.64 -8.04 15.01
C ALA A 80 -5.62 -6.85 14.04
N GLU A 81 -6.77 -6.52 13.45
CA GLU A 81 -6.95 -5.41 12.50
C GLU A 81 -6.65 -4.07 13.19
N SER A 82 -5.36 -3.71 13.24
CA SER A 82 -4.92 -2.37 13.57
C SER A 82 -5.08 -1.50 12.33
N THR A 83 -5.55 -0.26 12.48
CA THR A 83 -5.48 0.73 11.38
C THR A 83 -4.09 1.36 11.27
N GLU A 84 -3.21 1.11 12.25
CA GLU A 84 -1.87 1.67 12.33
C GLU A 84 -0.77 0.65 12.01
N ARG A 85 0.29 1.13 11.36
CA ARG A 85 1.55 0.41 11.12
C ARG A 85 2.75 1.27 11.45
N LYS A 86 3.71 0.66 12.14
CA LYS A 86 4.95 1.33 12.58
C LYS A 86 5.86 1.65 11.39
N ALA A 87 6.68 2.69 11.58
CA ALA A 87 7.78 2.99 10.66
C ALA A 87 8.68 1.76 10.48
N GLY A 88 9.05 1.49 9.22
CA GLY A 88 9.83 0.31 8.84
C GLY A 88 9.01 -0.94 8.54
N GLU A 89 7.73 -1.00 8.95
CA GLU A 89 6.79 -2.09 8.60
C GLU A 89 5.70 -1.63 7.63
N SER A 90 5.40 -0.34 7.58
CA SER A 90 4.34 0.26 6.76
C SER A 90 4.59 0.20 5.25
N GLY A 91 5.86 0.10 4.84
CA GLY A 91 6.29 0.23 3.44
C GLY A 91 6.35 1.68 2.93
N PHE A 92 5.94 2.65 3.75
CA PHE A 92 5.99 4.08 3.42
C PHE A 92 7.29 4.72 3.89
N GLU A 93 7.81 5.63 3.07
CA GLU A 93 8.93 6.50 3.41
C GLU A 93 8.60 7.94 2.98
N ILE A 94 9.00 8.92 3.77
CA ILE A 94 8.76 10.35 3.51
C ILE A 94 10.07 11.15 3.51
N ALA A 95 10.08 12.28 2.81
CA ALA A 95 11.24 13.15 2.69
C ALA A 95 10.86 14.64 2.70
N ALA A 96 11.81 15.49 3.09
CA ALA A 96 11.64 16.95 3.08
C ALA A 96 11.70 17.54 1.66
N SER A 97 12.33 16.84 0.71
CA SER A 97 12.39 17.17 -0.71
C SER A 97 12.73 15.92 -1.54
N ALA A 98 12.57 15.97 -2.86
CA ALA A 98 12.92 14.87 -3.77
C ALA A 98 14.41 14.44 -3.68
N ASP A 99 15.30 15.39 -3.36
CA ASP A 99 16.75 15.16 -3.26
C ASP A 99 17.19 14.76 -1.85
N SER A 100 16.28 14.77 -0.88
CA SER A 100 16.57 14.38 0.50
C SER A 100 16.52 12.88 0.70
N GLU A 101 17.14 12.42 1.79
CA GLU A 101 16.97 11.05 2.24
C GLU A 101 15.50 10.78 2.60
N PHE A 102 14.99 9.66 2.10
CA PHE A 102 13.67 9.15 2.46
C PHE A 102 13.79 8.32 3.73
N VAL A 103 13.04 8.70 4.77
CA VAL A 103 13.02 7.99 6.04
C VAL A 103 11.74 7.17 6.18
N PRO A 104 11.76 6.01 6.86
CA PRO A 104 10.55 5.24 7.12
C PRO A 104 9.49 6.05 7.88
N ALA A 105 8.23 5.91 7.49
CA ALA A 105 7.11 6.63 8.08
C ALA A 105 6.14 5.68 8.81
N HIS A 106 5.65 6.10 9.98
CA HIS A 106 4.46 5.51 10.56
C HIS A 106 3.26 5.81 9.65
N ALA A 107 2.38 4.84 9.48
CA ALA A 107 1.21 4.97 8.61
C ALA A 107 -0.07 4.58 9.36
N ARG A 108 -1.11 5.40 9.22
CA ARG A 108 -2.42 5.18 9.83
C ARG A 108 -3.52 5.31 8.78
N ILE A 109 -4.30 4.26 8.60
CA ILE A 109 -5.50 4.28 7.75
C ILE A 109 -6.58 5.06 8.50
N GLU A 110 -7.18 6.05 7.85
CA GLU A 110 -8.29 6.80 8.42
C GLU A 110 -9.50 5.86 8.65
N PRO A 111 -10.16 5.92 9.83
CA PRO A 111 -11.36 5.15 10.08
C PRO A 111 -12.44 5.38 9.02
N ARG A 112 -13.30 4.38 8.85
CA ARG A 112 -14.34 4.40 7.83
C ARG A 112 -15.43 5.41 8.19
N ASP A 113 -15.33 6.62 7.64
CA ASP A 113 -16.32 7.68 7.87
C ASP A 113 -17.42 7.70 6.79
N ASP A 114 -17.18 7.10 5.61
CA ASP A 114 -18.17 6.94 4.55
C ASP A 114 -18.36 5.48 4.09
N LEU A 115 -19.62 5.05 3.95
CA LEU A 115 -19.99 3.70 3.50
C LEU A 115 -20.10 3.59 1.96
N GLY A 116 -19.82 4.67 1.22
CA GLY A 116 -20.10 4.76 -0.22
C GLY A 116 -18.92 5.09 -1.13
N SER A 117 -17.75 5.46 -0.58
CA SER A 117 -16.58 5.80 -1.40
C SER A 117 -15.65 4.60 -1.58
N ASP A 118 -15.09 4.44 -2.78
CA ASP A 118 -13.95 3.54 -3.05
C ASP A 118 -12.62 4.16 -2.61
N MET A 119 -12.63 5.43 -2.21
CA MET A 119 -11.43 6.14 -1.81
C MET A 119 -11.12 5.93 -0.32
N ARG A 120 -9.84 5.82 0.01
CA ARG A 120 -9.37 5.78 1.41
C ARG A 120 -8.16 6.64 1.61
N VAL A 121 -8.00 7.12 2.84
CA VAL A 121 -6.95 8.03 3.24
C VAL A 121 -5.98 7.33 4.20
N VAL A 122 -4.69 7.58 4.02
CA VAL A 122 -3.61 7.14 4.89
C VAL A 122 -2.80 8.34 5.33
N HIS A 123 -2.66 8.50 6.65
CA HIS A 123 -1.81 9.53 7.26
C HIS A 123 -0.41 8.98 7.49
N LEU A 124 0.60 9.75 7.09
CA LEU A 124 2.00 9.42 7.22
C LEU A 124 2.71 10.41 8.13
N LEU A 125 3.55 9.90 9.01
CA LEU A 125 4.25 10.64 10.05
C LEU A 125 5.67 10.10 10.21
N SER A 126 6.65 11.00 10.31
CA SER A 126 7.98 10.66 10.84
C SER A 126 8.53 11.82 11.67
N PRO A 127 8.93 11.59 12.94
CA PRO A 127 9.59 12.61 13.76
C PRO A 127 10.89 13.16 13.15
N GLU A 128 11.54 12.39 12.27
CA GLU A 128 12.79 12.76 11.61
C GLU A 128 12.58 13.76 10.46
N VAL A 129 11.35 13.84 9.92
CA VAL A 129 10.98 14.78 8.85
C VAL A 129 9.76 15.60 9.29
N PRO A 130 9.96 16.69 10.07
CA PRO A 130 8.85 17.50 10.58
C PRO A 130 8.11 18.33 9.52
N LYS A 131 8.66 18.43 8.30
CA LYS A 131 8.06 19.16 7.17
C LYS A 131 8.19 18.31 5.90
N PRO A 132 7.46 17.20 5.81
CA PRO A 132 7.56 16.31 4.68
C PRO A 132 6.86 16.93 3.46
N THR A 133 7.41 16.69 2.27
CA THR A 133 6.83 17.15 0.99
C THR A 133 6.72 16.04 -0.04
N HIS A 134 7.46 14.94 0.13
CA HIS A 134 7.48 13.81 -0.78
C HIS A 134 7.25 12.52 0.00
N ALA A 135 6.59 11.56 -0.63
CA ALA A 135 6.44 10.20 -0.11
C ALA A 135 6.60 9.15 -1.20
N ARG A 136 7.07 7.99 -0.78
CA ARG A 136 7.13 6.80 -1.60
C ARG A 136 6.60 5.60 -0.85
N TYR A 137 6.12 4.62 -1.60
CA TYR A 137 5.58 3.37 -1.07
C TYR A 137 6.21 2.19 -1.79
N ALA A 138 6.61 1.17 -1.02
CA ALA A 138 7.20 -0.08 -1.51
C ALA A 138 8.35 0.13 -2.51
N TRP A 139 9.11 1.23 -2.37
CA TRP A 139 10.15 1.67 -3.31
C TRP A 139 11.51 1.04 -2.97
N ARG A 140 11.55 -0.29 -2.91
CA ARG A 140 12.74 -1.09 -2.56
C ARG A 140 12.78 -2.37 -3.39
N SER A 141 13.95 -2.98 -3.55
CA SER A 141 14.10 -4.27 -4.24
C SER A 141 13.36 -5.40 -3.54
N TRP A 142 13.36 -5.38 -2.21
CA TRP A 142 12.56 -6.24 -1.34
C TRP A 142 12.32 -5.51 -0.01
N GLY A 143 11.17 -5.76 0.61
CA GLY A 143 10.79 -5.13 1.87
C GLY A 143 9.29 -5.06 2.06
N PRO A 144 8.82 -4.22 2.98
CA PRO A 144 7.41 -4.17 3.31
C PRO A 144 6.54 -3.60 2.17
N ALA A 145 5.46 -4.30 1.86
CA ALA A 145 4.41 -3.85 0.95
C ALA A 145 3.02 -4.30 1.47
N PRO A 146 2.66 -3.94 2.71
CA PRO A 146 1.54 -4.55 3.42
C PRO A 146 0.16 -3.99 3.08
N LEU A 147 0.03 -3.03 2.17
CA LEU A 147 -1.23 -2.33 1.92
C LEU A 147 -2.06 -3.05 0.84
N PHE A 148 -3.27 -3.49 1.20
CA PHE A 148 -4.19 -4.23 0.34
C PHE A 148 -5.62 -3.68 0.44
N ASN A 149 -6.42 -3.83 -0.62
CA ASN A 149 -7.87 -3.61 -0.55
C ASN A 149 -8.63 -4.87 -0.09
N GLY A 150 -9.94 -4.73 0.08
CA GLY A 150 -10.84 -5.81 0.49
C GLY A 150 -10.94 -6.98 -0.49
N ASP A 151 -10.54 -6.79 -1.75
CA ASP A 151 -10.46 -7.84 -2.76
C ASP A 151 -9.15 -8.64 -2.70
N GLY A 152 -8.24 -8.30 -1.77
CA GLY A 152 -6.95 -8.97 -1.61
C GLY A 152 -5.91 -8.57 -2.67
N LEU A 153 -6.07 -7.37 -3.27
CA LEU A 153 -5.15 -6.82 -4.24
C LEU A 153 -4.18 -5.81 -3.58
N PRO A 154 -2.87 -5.91 -3.85
CA PRO A 154 -1.85 -5.06 -3.23
C PRO A 154 -1.82 -3.67 -3.88
N ALA A 155 -1.50 -2.64 -3.09
CA ALA A 155 -1.24 -1.30 -3.60
C ALA A 155 0.03 -1.26 -4.47
N PHE A 156 0.03 -0.42 -5.51
CA PHE A 156 1.18 -0.25 -6.39
C PHE A 156 2.29 0.59 -5.74
N PRO A 157 3.59 0.26 -5.97
CA PRO A 157 4.68 1.14 -5.61
C PRO A 157 4.59 2.50 -6.31
N PHE A 158 4.95 3.56 -5.61
CA PHE A 158 5.02 4.91 -6.18
C PHE A 158 6.13 5.73 -5.53
N THR A 159 6.48 6.84 -6.17
CA THR A 159 7.33 7.90 -5.63
C THR A 159 6.80 9.25 -6.13
N ARG A 160 6.47 10.15 -5.20
CA ARG A 160 5.84 11.46 -5.47
C ARG A 160 6.31 12.52 -4.49
#